data_AF-A0A6L4ZNA6-F1
#
_entry.id   AF-A0A6L4ZNA6-F1
#
_cell.length_a   1.000
_cell.length_b   1.000
_cell.length_c   1.000
_cell.angle_alpha   90.00
_cell.angle_beta   90.00
_cell.angle_gamma   90.00
#
_symmetry.space_group_name_H-M   'P 1'
#
loop_
_entity.id
_entity.type
_entity.pdbx_description
1 polymer ?
#
loop_
_entity_poly.entity_id
_entity_poly.type
_entity_poly.pdbx_seq_one_letter_code
_entity_poly.pdbx_strand_id
1 'polypeptide(L)'
;METIARYENTSQVINNAEQDIVQLFPNLCRDRVNLAASIKDVLPVRDALLALRDCITSKLYTSLEEIQLASLDPLITVTQERIFFEAFSLDEASYGRVSIQLEALNSIDVLTQGCTNIEFSEKLRQGLQQLRSSQPAWLAVERKAFSLNTGKSNIIEKRIVLPPSWMRGFLEVQASLQRPATTVSFAPGDLLNILTYLKKRKENVSPRSLRFQFEPNSPPKAVV
;
A
#
# COMPACT_ATOMS: atom_id res chain seq x y z
N MET A 1 -16.43 -7.13 22.56
CA MET A 1 -15.24 -7.07 23.45
C MET A 1 -14.84 -5.62 23.54
N GLU A 2 -14.89 -5.00 24.73
CA GLU A 2 -14.35 -3.66 24.93
C GLU A 2 -12.82 -3.74 24.96
N THR A 3 -12.15 -3.17 23.97
CA THR A 3 -10.69 -2.99 24.00
C THR A 3 -10.37 -1.96 25.09
N ILE A 4 -9.83 -2.41 26.23
CA ILE A 4 -9.37 -1.51 27.29
C ILE A 4 -8.07 -0.84 26.80
N ALA A 5 -8.19 0.42 26.38
CA ALA A 5 -7.02 1.22 26.03
C ALA A 5 -6.20 1.48 27.29
N ARG A 6 -4.89 1.23 27.23
CA ARG A 6 -3.97 1.43 28.34
C ARG A 6 -2.88 2.37 27.88
N TYR A 7 -2.86 3.59 28.39
CA TYR A 7 -1.85 4.57 28.05
C TYR A 7 -0.77 4.61 29.13
N GLU A 8 0.45 5.00 28.75
CA GLU A 8 1.52 5.24 29.73
C GLU A 8 1.16 6.40 30.66
N ASN A 9 0.43 7.39 30.14
CA ASN A 9 -0.15 8.51 30.89
C ASN A 9 -1.27 9.18 30.06
N THR A 10 -1.84 10.28 30.54
CA THR A 10 -2.84 11.09 29.82
C THR A 10 -2.16 12.08 28.88
N SER A 11 -2.52 12.06 27.59
CA SER A 11 -2.08 13.09 26.63
C SER A 11 -2.51 14.48 27.11
N GLN A 12 -1.59 15.43 27.12
CA GLN A 12 -1.78 16.73 27.77
C GLN A 12 -1.11 17.86 26.99
N VAL A 13 -1.61 19.08 27.18
CA VAL A 13 -0.95 20.31 26.72
C VAL A 13 -0.27 20.95 27.93
N ILE A 14 1.03 21.18 27.82
CA ILE A 14 1.86 21.83 28.83
C ILE A 14 2.10 23.26 28.34
N ASN A 15 1.45 24.22 28.98
CA ASN A 15 1.64 25.63 28.66
C ASN A 15 2.84 26.16 29.44
N ASN A 16 3.90 26.55 28.73
CA ASN A 16 5.02 27.31 29.30
C ASN A 16 4.91 28.77 28.87
N ALA A 17 5.54 29.69 29.62
CA ALA A 17 5.47 31.14 29.36
C ALA A 17 5.92 31.56 27.94
N GLU A 18 6.66 30.71 27.23
CA GLU A 18 7.18 30.97 25.88
C GLU A 18 6.54 30.09 24.78
N GLN A 19 5.92 28.95 25.12
CA GLN A 19 5.34 28.02 24.14
C GLN A 19 4.40 27.00 24.78
N ASP A 20 3.42 26.55 23.99
CA ASP A 20 2.56 25.43 24.34
C ASP A 20 3.13 24.13 23.76
N ILE A 21 3.30 23.12 24.63
CA ILE A 21 3.85 21.81 24.27
C ILE A 21 2.72 20.78 24.31
N VAL A 22 2.46 20.11 23.19
CA VAL A 22 1.52 18.98 23.16
C VAL A 22 2.27 17.68 23.42
N GLN A 23 1.98 17.03 24.55
CA GLN A 23 2.54 15.73 24.92
C GLN A 23 1.50 14.63 24.67
N LEU A 24 1.83 13.68 23.79
CA LEU A 24 0.96 12.55 23.47
C LEU A 24 1.54 11.26 24.07
N PHE A 25 0.72 10.50 24.81
CA PHE A 25 1.11 9.19 25.31
C PHE A 25 0.50 8.10 24.41
N PRO A 26 1.27 7.07 24.03
CA PRO A 26 0.78 6.01 23.15
C PRO A 26 -0.11 5.01 23.91
N ASN A 27 -1.06 4.39 23.20
CA ASN A 27 -1.77 3.23 23.71
C ASN A 27 -0.81 2.03 23.75
N LEU A 28 -0.47 1.57 24.95
CA LEU A 28 0.38 0.42 25.27
C LEU A 28 -0.30 -0.92 25.00
N CYS A 29 -1.64 -0.94 24.95
CA CYS A 29 -2.46 -2.12 24.69
C CYS A 29 -3.16 -2.02 23.33
N ARG A 30 -2.41 -1.73 22.26
CA ARG A 30 -2.96 -1.91 20.91
C ARG A 30 -3.15 -3.40 20.66
N ASP A 31 -4.39 -3.82 20.44
CA ASP A 31 -4.71 -5.21 20.13
C ASP A 31 -3.86 -5.70 18.95
N ARG A 32 -3.49 -6.99 19.00
CA ARG A 32 -2.65 -7.58 17.96
C ARG A 32 -3.45 -7.59 16.66
N VAL A 33 -2.91 -7.04 15.57
CA VAL A 33 -3.51 -7.26 14.25
C VAL A 33 -3.60 -8.77 14.02
N ASN A 34 -4.81 -9.23 13.74
CA ASN A 34 -5.08 -10.63 13.47
C ASN A 34 -6.21 -10.72 12.45
N LEU A 35 -5.89 -11.25 11.29
CA LEU A 35 -6.86 -11.62 10.28
C LEU A 35 -6.42 -12.93 9.66
N ALA A 36 -7.34 -13.87 9.52
CA ALA A 36 -7.12 -15.09 8.75
C ALA A 36 -8.37 -15.32 7.89
N ALA A 37 -8.18 -15.42 6.58
CA ALA A 37 -9.29 -15.55 5.65
C ALA A 37 -8.87 -16.30 4.39
N SER A 38 -9.84 -16.99 3.79
CA SER A 38 -9.71 -17.50 2.42
C SER A 38 -10.03 -16.39 1.41
N ILE A 39 -9.39 -16.43 0.25
CA ILE A 39 -9.59 -15.43 -0.79
C ILE A 39 -10.71 -15.92 -1.71
N LYS A 40 -11.77 -15.12 -1.88
CA LYS A 40 -12.90 -15.47 -2.75
C LYS A 40 -12.49 -15.46 -4.22
N ASP A 41 -11.96 -14.33 -4.67
CA ASP A 41 -11.49 -14.14 -6.04
C ASP A 41 -9.98 -13.90 -6.03
N VAL A 42 -9.22 -14.97 -6.29
CA VAL A 42 -7.75 -14.94 -6.16
C VAL A 42 -7.04 -14.12 -7.23
N LEU A 43 -7.61 -14.00 -8.44
CA LEU A 43 -6.93 -13.33 -9.56
C LEU A 43 -6.84 -11.82 -9.37
N PRO A 44 -7.91 -11.09 -8.98
CA PRO A 44 -7.80 -9.66 -8.69
C PRO A 44 -6.82 -9.36 -7.54
N VAL A 45 -6.84 -10.18 -6.47
CA VAL A 45 -5.91 -10.02 -5.34
C VAL A 45 -4.47 -10.24 -5.78
N ARG A 46 -4.22 -11.31 -6.56
CA ARG A 46 -2.90 -11.57 -7.15
C ARG A 46 -2.42 -10.39 -7.98
N ASP A 47 -3.22 -9.96 -8.94
CA ASP A 47 -2.79 -8.95 -9.93
C ASP A 47 -2.56 -7.59 -9.25
N ALA A 48 -3.41 -7.23 -8.28
CA ALA A 48 -3.24 -6.00 -7.50
C ALA A 48 -1.98 -6.03 -6.63
N LEU A 49 -1.72 -7.12 -5.91
CA LEU A 49 -0.51 -7.23 -5.08
C LEU A 49 0.77 -7.33 -5.91
N LEU A 50 0.73 -7.95 -7.09
CA LEU A 50 1.85 -7.94 -8.03
C LEU A 50 2.10 -6.54 -8.61
N ALA A 51 1.04 -5.78 -8.94
CA ALA A 51 1.19 -4.38 -9.35
C ALA A 51 1.79 -3.51 -8.23
N LEU A 52 1.41 -3.76 -6.96
CA LEU A 52 2.03 -3.11 -5.82
C LEU A 52 3.52 -3.46 -5.71
N ARG A 53 3.90 -4.72 -5.96
CA ARG A 53 5.31 -5.14 -6.01
C ARG A 53 6.08 -4.42 -7.12
N ASP A 54 5.48 -4.22 -8.28
CA ASP A 54 6.10 -3.47 -9.37
C ASP A 54 6.30 -1.99 -8.98
N CYS A 55 5.36 -1.40 -8.23
CA CYS A 55 5.53 -0.06 -7.65
C CYS A 55 6.71 -0.03 -6.67
N ILE A 56 6.74 -0.98 -5.73
CA ILE A 56 7.79 -1.13 -4.70
C ILE A 56 9.19 -1.21 -5.34
N THR A 57 9.33 -1.95 -6.44
CA THR A 57 10.63 -2.14 -7.13
C THR A 57 10.95 -1.05 -8.16
N SER A 58 10.01 -0.14 -8.43
CA SER A 58 10.22 0.95 -9.39
C SER A 58 11.14 2.03 -8.81
N LYS A 59 11.88 2.71 -9.71
CA LYS A 59 12.79 3.81 -9.38
C LYS A 59 12.98 4.72 -10.59
N LEU A 60 13.09 6.02 -10.35
CA LEU A 60 13.35 7.03 -11.37
C LEU A 60 14.78 7.60 -11.25
N TYR A 61 15.21 7.94 -10.04
CA TYR A 61 16.46 8.66 -9.79
C TYR A 61 17.14 8.18 -8.50
N THR A 62 17.78 7.01 -8.54
CA THR A 62 18.43 6.43 -7.35
C THR A 62 19.78 5.83 -7.70
N SER A 63 20.78 6.13 -6.87
CA SER A 63 22.10 5.50 -6.96
C SER A 63 22.04 4.02 -6.55
N LEU A 64 23.03 3.22 -6.98
CA LEU A 64 23.11 1.81 -6.61
C LEU A 64 23.29 1.60 -5.10
N GLU A 65 23.94 2.53 -4.41
CA GLU A 65 24.17 2.47 -2.95
C GLU A 65 22.87 2.68 -2.17
N GLU A 66 22.05 3.67 -2.54
CA GLU A 66 20.74 3.91 -1.93
C GLU A 66 19.80 2.70 -2.10
N ILE A 67 19.87 2.02 -3.26
CA ILE A 67 19.07 0.81 -3.53
C ILE A 67 19.49 -0.34 -2.62
N GLN A 68 20.79 -0.52 -2.35
CA GLN A 68 21.28 -1.60 -1.49
C GLN A 68 20.84 -1.47 -0.04
N LEU A 69 20.48 -0.26 0.39
CA LEU A 69 20.00 0.04 1.73
C LEU A 69 18.47 0.01 1.84
N ALA A 70 17.77 -0.02 0.70
CA ALA A 70 16.32 0.05 0.66
C ALA A 70 15.68 -1.33 0.89
N SER A 71 14.76 -1.37 1.84
CA SER A 71 13.94 -2.54 2.14
C SER A 71 12.58 -2.40 1.44
N LEU A 72 12.04 -3.50 0.94
CA LEU A 72 10.91 -3.49 0.01
C LEU A 72 9.62 -3.93 0.71
N ASP A 73 9.09 -3.10 1.61
CA ASP A 73 8.15 -3.57 2.63
C ASP A 73 6.80 -2.86 2.61
N PRO A 74 5.66 -3.55 2.41
CA PRO A 74 4.37 -2.93 2.62
C PRO A 74 4.04 -2.79 4.12
N LEU A 75 3.41 -1.66 4.45
CA LEU A 75 2.56 -1.50 5.61
C LEU A 75 1.22 -2.18 5.31
N ILE A 76 0.83 -3.15 6.13
CA ILE A 76 -0.46 -3.82 6.08
C ILE A 76 -1.33 -3.27 7.19
N THR A 77 -2.52 -2.77 6.85
CA THR A 77 -3.50 -2.29 7.81
C THR A 77 -4.80 -3.07 7.68
N VAL A 78 -5.25 -3.71 8.76
CA VAL A 78 -6.55 -4.38 8.86
C VAL A 78 -7.52 -3.43 9.54
N THR A 79 -8.66 -3.19 8.89
CA THR A 79 -9.78 -2.40 9.41
C THR A 79 -11.03 -3.27 9.52
N GLN A 80 -12.16 -2.68 9.95
CA GLN A 80 -13.44 -3.40 10.02
C GLN A 80 -14.02 -3.75 8.64
N GLU A 81 -13.60 -3.06 7.58
CA GLU A 81 -14.19 -3.21 6.24
C GLU A 81 -13.17 -3.63 5.18
N ARG A 82 -11.88 -3.37 5.41
CA ARG A 82 -10.84 -3.49 4.38
C ARG A 82 -9.49 -3.89 4.95
N ILE A 83 -8.69 -4.54 4.12
CA ILE A 83 -7.25 -4.72 4.31
C ILE A 83 -6.53 -3.81 3.32
N PHE A 84 -5.65 -2.96 3.83
CA PHE A 84 -4.77 -2.12 3.02
C PHE A 84 -3.37 -2.72 2.97
N PHE A 85 -2.77 -2.71 1.79
CA PHE A 85 -1.34 -2.90 1.57
C PHE A 85 -0.81 -1.62 0.95
N GLU A 86 0.06 -0.94 1.68
CA GLU A 86 0.57 0.38 1.33
C GLU A 86 2.09 0.34 1.24
N ALA A 87 2.67 0.92 0.20
CA ALA A 87 4.11 0.94 0.04
C ALA A 87 4.57 2.11 -0.82
N PHE A 88 5.83 2.50 -0.64
CA PHE A 88 6.52 3.42 -1.52
C PHE A 88 7.35 2.67 -2.59
N SER A 89 7.67 3.36 -3.67
CA SER A 89 8.75 2.95 -4.57
C SER A 89 10.12 2.99 -3.86
N LEU A 90 11.13 2.34 -4.46
CA LEU A 90 12.50 2.30 -3.93
C LEU A 90 13.08 3.69 -3.65
N ASP A 91 12.70 4.67 -4.47
CA ASP A 91 13.15 6.06 -4.39
C ASP A 91 12.20 6.95 -3.57
N GLU A 92 11.21 6.36 -2.91
CA GLU A 92 10.16 7.02 -2.12
C GLU A 92 9.33 8.07 -2.90
N ALA A 93 9.49 8.15 -4.23
CA ALA A 93 8.85 9.17 -5.06
C ALA A 93 7.40 8.82 -5.45
N SER A 94 7.01 7.55 -5.35
CA SER A 94 5.67 7.06 -5.67
C SER A 94 5.08 6.31 -4.47
N TYR A 95 3.79 6.50 -4.23
CA TYR A 95 3.02 5.78 -3.23
C TYR A 95 1.96 4.90 -3.91
N GLY A 96 1.89 3.64 -3.52
CA GLY A 96 0.89 2.68 -3.99
C GLY A 96 0.07 2.12 -2.83
N ARG A 97 -1.24 1.97 -3.04
CA ARG A 97 -2.14 1.30 -2.10
C ARG A 97 -3.04 0.31 -2.79
N VAL A 98 -3.01 -0.94 -2.34
CA VAL A 98 -4.02 -1.96 -2.64
C VAL A 98 -5.00 -2.02 -1.48
N SER A 99 -6.29 -1.98 -1.80
CA SER A 99 -7.38 -2.06 -0.83
C SER A 99 -8.25 -3.27 -1.15
N ILE A 100 -8.21 -4.28 -0.29
CA ILE A 100 -9.05 -5.48 -0.39
C ILE A 100 -10.25 -5.30 0.53
N GLN A 101 -11.45 -5.25 -0.04
CA GLN A 101 -12.70 -5.29 0.71
C GLN A 101 -12.86 -6.64 1.40
N LEU A 102 -13.35 -6.67 2.64
CA LEU A 102 -13.57 -7.95 3.35
C LEU A 102 -14.59 -8.83 2.63
N GLU A 103 -15.49 -8.26 1.84
CA GLU A 103 -16.43 -8.97 0.97
C GLU A 103 -15.76 -9.75 -0.18
N ALA A 104 -14.50 -9.41 -0.49
CA ALA A 104 -13.64 -10.17 -1.41
C ALA A 104 -12.93 -11.36 -0.73
N LEU A 105 -13.19 -11.58 0.56
CA LEU A 105 -12.70 -12.69 1.35
C LEU A 105 -13.86 -13.59 1.77
N ASN A 106 -13.55 -14.85 2.04
CA ASN A 106 -14.45 -15.85 2.59
C ASN A 106 -13.86 -16.39 3.90
N SER A 107 -14.71 -16.94 4.77
CA SER A 107 -14.28 -17.64 6.00
C SER A 107 -13.29 -16.82 6.83
N ILE A 108 -13.69 -15.62 7.25
CA ILE A 108 -12.87 -14.78 8.13
C ILE A 108 -12.96 -15.36 9.53
N ASP A 109 -11.90 -16.04 9.97
CA ASP A 109 -11.87 -16.76 11.25
C ASP A 109 -11.65 -15.81 12.44
N VAL A 110 -10.83 -14.79 12.23
CA VAL A 110 -10.49 -13.75 13.23
C VAL A 110 -10.40 -12.41 12.53
N LEU A 111 -10.86 -11.35 13.18
CA LEU A 111 -10.71 -9.97 12.73
C LEU A 111 -10.38 -9.07 13.92
N THR A 112 -9.14 -8.59 13.98
CA THR A 112 -8.67 -7.62 14.95
C THR A 112 -7.94 -6.51 14.22
N GLN A 113 -8.44 -5.28 14.36
CA GLN A 113 -7.90 -4.11 13.69
C GLN A 113 -6.46 -3.83 14.14
N GLY A 114 -5.63 -3.37 13.22
CA GLY A 114 -4.26 -3.01 13.52
C GLY A 114 -3.40 -2.99 12.27
N CYS A 115 -2.10 -2.85 12.47
CA CYS A 115 -1.15 -2.81 11.37
C CYS A 115 0.11 -3.62 11.66
N THR A 116 0.73 -4.14 10.60
CA THR A 116 2.04 -4.80 10.61
C THR A 116 2.82 -4.35 9.37
N ASN A 117 4.14 -4.53 9.38
CA ASN A 117 5.00 -4.20 8.25
C ASN A 117 5.81 -5.43 7.93
N ILE A 118 5.87 -5.84 6.67
CA ILE A 118 6.54 -7.07 6.26
C ILE A 118 7.37 -6.82 5.03
N GLU A 119 8.39 -7.65 4.83
CA GLU A 119 9.13 -7.64 3.58
C GLU A 119 8.32 -8.25 2.45
N PHE A 120 8.17 -7.50 1.36
CA PHE A 120 7.64 -8.06 0.12
C PHE A 120 8.76 -8.84 -0.55
N SER A 121 9.04 -10.04 -0.07
CA SER A 121 10.15 -10.82 -0.62
C SER A 121 9.87 -11.29 -2.05
N GLU A 122 10.94 -11.70 -2.72
CA GLU A 122 10.86 -12.40 -4.01
C GLU A 122 10.07 -13.73 -3.90
N LYS A 123 10.13 -14.39 -2.73
CA LYS A 123 9.35 -15.60 -2.45
C LYS A 123 7.85 -15.30 -2.41
N LEU A 124 7.44 -14.21 -1.77
CA LEU A 124 6.04 -13.77 -1.78
C LEU A 124 5.59 -13.43 -3.20
N ARG A 125 6.40 -12.71 -3.97
CA ARG A 125 6.11 -12.42 -5.39
C ARG A 125 5.86 -13.70 -6.20
N GLN A 126 6.73 -14.69 -6.09
CA GLN A 126 6.57 -15.98 -6.77
C GLN A 126 5.34 -16.75 -6.29
N GLY A 127 5.04 -16.71 -4.98
CA GLY A 127 3.83 -17.28 -4.41
C GLY A 127 2.55 -16.70 -4.99
N LEU A 128 2.48 -15.37 -5.08
CA LEU A 128 1.36 -14.67 -5.72
C LEU A 128 1.23 -15.10 -7.18
N GLN A 129 2.33 -15.15 -7.94
CA GLN A 129 2.30 -15.62 -9.34
C GLN A 129 1.78 -17.05 -9.51
N GLN A 130 1.83 -17.90 -8.48
CA GLN A 130 1.31 -19.26 -8.50
C GLN A 130 -0.20 -19.35 -8.22
N LEU A 131 -0.85 -18.26 -7.80
CA LEU A 131 -2.30 -18.24 -7.58
C LEU A 131 -3.06 -18.52 -8.90
N ARG A 132 -4.07 -19.38 -8.81
CA ARG A 132 -4.94 -19.83 -9.92
C ARG A 132 -6.38 -19.87 -9.42
N SER A 133 -7.33 -19.49 -10.26
CA SER A 133 -8.78 -19.54 -9.93
C SER A 133 -9.28 -20.92 -9.53
N SER A 134 -8.62 -21.98 -10.02
CA SER A 134 -8.98 -23.37 -9.71
C SER A 134 -8.46 -23.87 -8.36
N GLN A 135 -7.70 -23.07 -7.60
CA GLN A 135 -7.10 -23.48 -6.34
C GLN A 135 -7.46 -22.49 -5.23
N PRO A 136 -7.86 -22.97 -4.05
CA PRO A 136 -8.11 -22.10 -2.92
C PRO A 136 -6.79 -21.49 -2.42
N ALA A 137 -6.88 -20.28 -1.88
CA ALA A 137 -5.77 -19.61 -1.23
C ALA A 137 -6.26 -18.88 0.02
N TRP A 138 -5.37 -18.76 1.00
CA TRP A 138 -5.62 -18.10 2.26
C TRP A 138 -4.55 -17.06 2.51
N LEU A 139 -4.96 -15.95 3.10
CA LEU A 139 -4.06 -14.95 3.65
C LEU A 139 -4.25 -14.87 5.16
N ALA A 140 -3.17 -14.60 5.88
CA ALA A 140 -3.26 -14.21 7.27
C ALA A 140 -2.33 -13.04 7.59
N VAL A 141 -2.84 -12.08 8.35
CA VAL A 141 -2.11 -10.91 8.84
C VAL A 141 -2.01 -11.05 10.35
N GLU A 142 -0.79 -11.20 10.86
CA GLU A 142 -0.51 -11.34 12.28
C GLU A 142 0.42 -10.21 12.74
N ARG A 143 0.47 -9.97 14.06
CA ARG A 143 1.36 -8.96 14.66
C ARG A 143 2.83 -9.08 14.23
N LYS A 144 3.31 -10.30 13.97
CA LYS A 144 4.73 -10.56 13.64
C LYS A 144 4.94 -11.12 12.24
N ALA A 145 3.89 -11.30 11.45
CA ALA A 145 4.02 -11.92 10.14
C ALA A 145 2.83 -11.62 9.22
N PHE A 146 3.06 -11.82 7.93
CA PHE A 146 2.04 -12.02 6.92
C PHE A 146 2.23 -13.42 6.33
N SER A 147 1.17 -14.13 6.04
CA SER A 147 1.26 -15.42 5.36
C SER A 147 0.31 -15.54 4.18
N LEU A 148 0.78 -16.27 3.16
CA LEU A 148 0.04 -16.66 1.98
C LEU A 148 0.13 -18.17 1.83
N ASN A 149 -1.00 -18.86 1.93
CA ASN A 149 -1.12 -20.30 1.78
C ASN A 149 -1.89 -20.63 0.49
N THR A 150 -1.34 -21.50 -0.34
CA THR A 150 -1.93 -21.93 -1.63
C THR A 150 -2.41 -23.39 -1.62
N GLY A 151 -2.52 -24.00 -0.44
CA GLY A 151 -2.70 -25.44 -0.23
C GLY A 151 -1.44 -26.27 -0.50
N LYS A 152 -0.61 -25.87 -1.47
CA LYS A 152 0.65 -26.54 -1.84
C LYS A 152 1.87 -25.93 -1.17
N SER A 153 1.84 -24.62 -0.93
CA SER A 153 2.92 -23.88 -0.30
C SER A 153 2.36 -22.92 0.74
N ASN A 154 3.14 -22.71 1.80
CA ASN A 154 2.87 -21.68 2.79
C ASN A 154 4.07 -20.73 2.85
N ILE A 155 3.83 -19.47 2.50
CA ILE A 155 4.83 -18.41 2.49
C ILE A 155 4.56 -17.54 3.69
N ILE A 156 5.61 -17.24 4.46
CA ILE A 156 5.52 -16.43 5.67
C ILE A 156 6.57 -15.33 5.54
N GLU A 157 6.10 -14.09 5.54
CA GLU A 157 6.92 -12.89 5.62
C GLU A 157 6.90 -12.37 7.04
N LYS A 158 8.09 -12.14 7.61
CA LYS A 158 8.22 -11.70 9.00
C LYS A 158 8.05 -10.19 9.10
N ARG A 159 7.63 -9.74 10.28
CA ARG A 159 7.59 -8.32 10.59
C ARG A 159 8.99 -7.73 10.56
N ILE A 160 9.12 -6.60 9.87
CA ILE A 160 10.35 -5.81 9.81
C ILE A 160 10.15 -4.43 10.46
N VAL A 161 11.25 -3.72 10.67
CA VAL A 161 11.24 -2.34 11.18
C VAL A 161 11.32 -1.39 10.00
N LEU A 162 10.33 -0.51 9.87
CA LEU A 162 10.32 0.48 8.80
C LEU A 162 11.40 1.56 9.02
N PRO A 163 12.02 2.07 7.95
CA PRO A 163 12.88 3.24 8.03
C PRO A 163 12.14 4.49 8.55
N PRO A 164 12.81 5.42 9.24
CA PRO A 164 12.21 6.69 9.66
C PRO A 164 11.65 7.54 8.51
N SER A 165 12.27 7.50 7.33
CA SER A 165 11.81 8.21 6.13
C SER A 165 10.40 7.77 5.71
N TRP A 166 10.15 6.46 5.71
CA TRP A 166 8.83 5.89 5.43
C TRP A 166 7.76 6.33 6.41
N MET A 167 8.07 6.35 7.71
CA MET A 167 7.10 6.81 8.72
C MET A 167 6.70 8.27 8.47
N ARG A 168 7.65 9.12 8.10
CA ARG A 168 7.39 10.51 7.71
C ARG A 168 6.60 10.59 6.41
N GLY A 169 7.00 9.83 5.39
CA GLY A 169 6.33 9.77 4.09
C GLY A 169 4.86 9.39 4.22
N PHE A 170 4.51 8.41 5.07
CA PHE A 170 3.11 8.05 5.31
C PHE A 170 2.30 9.21 5.88
N LEU A 171 2.85 9.99 6.83
CA LEU A 171 2.17 11.18 7.37
C LEU A 171 1.96 12.24 6.29
N GLU A 172 2.97 12.47 5.45
CA GLU A 172 2.91 13.43 4.34
C GLU A 172 1.89 13.00 3.27
N VAL A 173 1.80 11.71 2.95
CA VAL A 173 0.78 11.15 2.05
C VAL A 173 -0.62 11.36 2.63
N GLN A 174 -0.85 11.02 3.90
CA GLN A 174 -2.17 11.20 4.52
C GLN A 174 -2.60 12.68 4.53
N ALA A 175 -1.68 13.61 4.79
CA ALA A 175 -1.96 15.04 4.69
C ALA A 175 -2.26 15.48 3.25
N SER A 176 -1.50 14.94 2.27
CA SER A 176 -1.68 15.27 0.86
C SER A 176 -2.99 14.76 0.29
N LEU A 177 -3.44 13.57 0.70
CA LEU A 177 -4.70 12.96 0.27
C LEU A 177 -5.94 13.75 0.73
N GLN A 178 -5.81 14.68 1.68
CA GLN A 178 -6.88 15.59 2.11
C GLN A 178 -7.01 16.84 1.22
N ARG A 179 -6.05 17.08 0.32
CA ARG A 179 -6.06 18.26 -0.55
C ARG A 179 -7.01 18.04 -1.73
N PRO A 180 -7.63 19.12 -2.26
CA PRO A 180 -8.41 19.02 -3.49
C PRO A 180 -7.58 18.43 -4.63
N ALA A 181 -8.14 17.45 -5.34
CA ALA A 181 -7.51 16.80 -6.47
C ALA A 181 -8.42 16.87 -7.70
N THR A 182 -7.82 17.08 -8.87
CA THR A 182 -8.52 16.92 -10.14
C THR A 182 -8.62 15.44 -10.46
N THR A 183 -9.84 14.90 -10.46
CA THR A 183 -10.10 13.51 -10.84
C THR A 183 -10.45 13.43 -12.32
N VAL A 184 -9.80 12.52 -13.02
CA VAL A 184 -10.09 12.16 -14.40
C VAL A 184 -10.29 10.65 -14.49
N SER A 185 -11.25 10.21 -15.30
CA SER A 185 -11.53 8.79 -15.52
C SER A 185 -11.07 8.38 -16.91
N PHE A 186 -10.35 7.26 -17.00
CA PHE A 186 -9.90 6.67 -18.25
C PHE A 186 -10.45 5.26 -18.37
N ALA A 187 -10.75 4.82 -19.60
CA ALA A 187 -10.85 3.39 -19.86
C ALA A 187 -9.45 2.75 -19.70
N PRO A 188 -9.34 1.53 -19.17
CA PRO A 188 -8.04 0.88 -18.95
C PRO A 188 -7.16 0.83 -20.20
N GLY A 189 -7.76 0.57 -21.37
CA GLY A 189 -7.07 0.54 -22.66
C GLY A 189 -6.46 1.90 -23.05
N ASP A 190 -7.18 3.00 -22.80
CA ASP A 190 -6.71 4.35 -23.14
C ASP A 190 -5.53 4.75 -22.26
N LEU A 191 -5.62 4.49 -20.96
CA LEU A 191 -4.52 4.75 -20.04
C LEU A 191 -3.28 3.91 -20.41
N LEU A 192 -3.47 2.63 -20.73
CA LEU A 192 -2.39 1.76 -21.19
C LEU A 192 -1.71 2.31 -22.46
N ASN A 193 -2.50 2.78 -23.42
CA ASN A 193 -1.99 3.37 -24.66
C ASN A 193 -1.15 4.62 -24.39
N ILE A 194 -1.64 5.53 -23.55
CA ILE A 194 -0.92 6.75 -23.13
C ILE A 194 0.41 6.38 -22.45
N LEU A 195 0.36 5.49 -21.43
CA LEU A 195 1.56 5.08 -20.69
C LEU A 195 2.58 4.37 -21.60
N THR A 196 2.10 3.52 -22.51
CA THR A 196 2.97 2.83 -23.49
C THR A 196 3.64 3.81 -24.44
N TYR A 197 2.91 4.82 -24.91
CA TYR A 197 3.46 5.88 -25.75
C TYR A 197 4.55 6.66 -25.01
N LEU A 198 4.25 7.16 -23.80
CA LEU A 198 5.19 7.91 -22.97
C LEU A 198 6.45 7.12 -22.61
N LYS A 199 6.30 5.82 -22.34
CA LYS A 199 7.44 4.94 -22.05
C LYS A 199 8.39 4.81 -23.25
N LYS A 200 7.85 4.82 -24.47
CA LYS A 200 8.64 4.77 -25.72
C LYS A 200 9.23 6.12 -26.12
N ARG A 201 8.60 7.22 -25.73
CA ARG A 201 8.95 8.59 -26.11
C ARG A 201 9.12 9.45 -24.86
N LYS A 202 10.19 9.18 -24.10
CA LYS A 202 10.51 9.98 -22.92
C LYS A 202 10.89 11.39 -23.33
N GLU A 203 10.14 12.36 -22.81
CA GLU A 203 10.44 13.77 -22.99
C GLU A 203 11.66 14.17 -22.16
N ASN A 204 12.72 14.61 -22.83
CA ASN A 204 13.98 14.98 -22.19
C ASN A 204 14.05 16.49 -21.91
N VAL A 205 13.14 17.29 -22.46
CA VAL A 205 13.15 18.76 -22.33
C VAL A 205 11.80 19.26 -21.80
N SER A 206 11.85 20.18 -20.84
CA SER A 206 10.64 20.81 -20.26
C SER A 206 10.02 21.85 -21.21
N PRO A 207 8.69 22.11 -21.12
CA PRO A 207 7.72 21.53 -20.19
C PRO A 207 7.17 20.17 -20.64
N ARG A 208 7.11 19.20 -19.72
CA ARG A 208 6.52 17.88 -19.94
C ARG A 208 5.01 17.96 -19.72
N SER A 209 4.21 17.69 -20.75
CA SER A 209 2.75 17.72 -20.63
C SER A 209 2.09 16.74 -21.58
N LEU A 210 0.89 16.28 -21.20
CA LEU A 210 -0.05 15.66 -22.13
C LEU A 210 -1.05 16.73 -22.58
N ARG A 211 -1.33 16.81 -23.87
CA ARG A 211 -2.38 17.68 -24.39
C ARG A 211 -3.60 16.83 -24.72
N PHE A 212 -4.78 17.30 -24.31
CA PHE A 212 -6.04 16.66 -24.64
C PHE A 212 -6.88 17.64 -25.45
N GLN A 213 -7.37 17.21 -26.61
CA GLN A 213 -8.32 17.96 -27.42
C GLN A 213 -9.74 17.46 -27.12
N PHE A 214 -10.64 18.39 -26.80
CA PHE A 214 -12.03 18.11 -26.50
C PHE A 214 -12.89 18.66 -27.63
N GLU A 215 -13.78 17.82 -28.15
CA GLU A 215 -14.81 18.22 -29.12
C GLU A 215 -16.19 17.93 -28.52
N PRO A 216 -17.19 18.79 -28.72
CA PRO A 216 -18.54 18.55 -28.21
C PRO A 216 -19.05 17.15 -28.61
N ASN A 217 -19.60 16.42 -27.64
CA ASN A 217 -20.17 15.08 -27.82
C ASN A 217 -19.20 14.01 -28.37
N SER A 218 -17.88 14.22 -28.27
CA SER A 218 -16.86 13.24 -28.67
C SER A 218 -15.91 12.91 -27.52
N PRO A 219 -15.34 11.68 -27.46
CA PRO A 219 -14.30 11.35 -26.50
C PRO A 219 -13.07 12.27 -26.66
N PRO A 220 -12.43 12.69 -25.56
CA PRO A 220 -11.21 13.49 -25.62
C PRO A 220 -10.10 12.74 -26.33
N LYS A 221 -9.35 13.44 -27.19
CA LYS A 221 -8.21 12.89 -27.91
C LYS A 221 -6.91 13.32 -27.23
N ALA A 222 -6.12 12.36 -26.78
CA ALA A 222 -4.75 12.63 -26.35
C ALA A 222 -3.90 12.99 -27.58
N VAL A 223 -3.32 14.19 -27.57
CA VAL A 223 -2.38 14.71 -28.57
C VAL A 223 -1.03 14.72 -27.88
N VAL A 224 -0.21 13.70 -28.15
CA VAL A 224 1.09 13.50 -27.49
C VAL A 224 2.22 13.54 -28.50
#